data_AF-A0A093SNB6-F1
#
_entry.id   AF-A0A093SNB6-F1
#
_cell.length_a   1.000
_cell.length_b   1.000
_cell.length_c   1.000
_cell.angle_alpha   90.00
_cell.angle_beta   90.00
_cell.angle_gamma   90.00
#
_symmetry.space_group_name_H-M   'P 1'
#
loop_
_entity.id
_entity.type
_entity.pdbx_description
1 polymer ?
#
loop_
_entity_poly.entity_id
_entity_poly.type
_entity_poly.pdbx_seq_one_letter_code
_entity_poly.pdbx_strand_id
1 'polypeptide(L)'
;LGAILLGLMLFIAAVVAWCYYTVSLRKAERLKTELMDLRADGFVIRNQHGEVVFRLAFRSGSLDLESCSKEGEILSCTRSSRGPLNFFIQTVKPKDTVMCYRVRWEELAAGPAVEHTMFWEDAHWYGGSEMSTQHWPIRLAGYQEPVPYVTSDVYSFRDSFGGILERYWLSSKAAAIKINDSVPFHLGFNATERALFFQARYKDSPYKPLLGQPPFPELSYRVCVGSDITSIHKYMVRRYFNKPSKIPAENAFRYPIWSTYSSNFNVGIERQLFIKEPSGRLPAMVEWWNGIGAILDFTNPAARDWFQSHLRQLRHKYGISSFKFDAGETSYLPKQFSTFRPLSDPSIWSRRYTEMAIPFYELAEVRVGYQSQNISCFFRIIDRDSVWGYELGLKSLIPTVLTINMLGYPFVLPDMIGGNFLPNKTEGAVEIPDRELYVRWLELSAFMPSMQFSIPPWLYDKEVVEIAQKFTELHESLVAPLLLELAGEVTDTGDPIIRPIWWISPRDEATHRIDSQFLIGDTLMVAPVLEMGKQERDVYLPAGKWRSYKGELFEKTPVLLTDYPVDLDEVAYFLWVS
;
A
#
# COMPACT_ATOMS: atom_id res chain seq x y z
N LEU A 1 17.43 67.50 -59.49
CA LEU A 1 16.85 66.47 -60.40
C LEU A 1 17.19 65.05 -59.95
N GLY A 2 18.46 64.68 -59.80
CA GLY A 2 18.85 63.31 -59.38
C GLY A 2 18.22 62.82 -58.06
N ALA A 3 18.11 63.71 -57.06
CA ALA A 3 17.47 63.37 -55.79
C ALA A 3 15.95 63.09 -55.91
N ILE A 4 15.26 63.67 -56.89
CA ILE A 4 13.81 63.53 -57.06
C ILE A 4 13.47 62.17 -57.71
N LEU A 5 14.26 61.77 -58.70
CA LEU A 5 14.03 60.52 -59.43
C LEU A 5 14.27 59.28 -58.57
N LEU A 6 15.32 59.33 -57.74
CA LEU A 6 15.61 58.26 -56.77
C LEU A 6 14.48 58.13 -55.75
N GLY A 7 13.89 59.26 -55.33
CA GLY A 7 12.71 59.28 -54.46
C GLY A 7 11.49 58.58 -55.07
N LEU A 8 11.26 58.75 -56.38
CA LEU A 8 10.10 58.17 -57.06
C LEU A 8 10.19 56.64 -57.23
N MET A 9 11.38 56.13 -57.52
CA MET A 9 11.60 54.68 -57.65
C MET A 9 11.47 53.96 -56.31
N LEU A 10 12.01 54.55 -55.24
CA LEU A 10 11.83 54.04 -53.88
C LEU A 10 10.35 54.05 -53.47
N PHE A 11 9.59 55.05 -53.92
CA PHE A 11 8.15 55.15 -53.67
C PHE A 11 7.37 54.01 -54.33
N ILE A 12 7.61 53.70 -55.61
CA ILE A 12 6.87 52.63 -56.32
C ILE A 12 7.19 51.25 -55.75
N ALA A 13 8.47 50.97 -55.47
CA ALA A 13 8.88 49.71 -54.83
C ALA A 13 8.20 49.53 -53.47
N ALA A 14 8.11 50.61 -52.67
CA ALA A 14 7.39 50.60 -51.41
C ALA A 14 5.88 50.32 -51.60
N VAL A 15 5.25 50.86 -52.64
CA VAL A 15 3.82 50.64 -52.93
C VAL A 15 3.53 49.19 -53.34
N VAL A 16 4.35 48.58 -54.20
CA VAL A 16 4.15 47.17 -54.60
C VAL A 16 4.37 46.22 -53.43
N ALA A 17 5.43 46.45 -52.65
CA ALA A 17 5.67 45.71 -51.41
C ALA A 17 4.49 45.88 -50.43
N TRP A 18 3.93 47.09 -50.32
CA TRP A 18 2.76 47.38 -49.51
C TRP A 18 1.50 46.65 -49.99
N CYS A 19 1.24 46.59 -51.30
CA CYS A 19 0.10 45.86 -51.88
C CYS A 19 0.18 44.34 -51.65
N TYR A 20 1.36 43.74 -51.87
CA TYR A 20 1.56 42.32 -51.58
C TYR A 20 1.42 42.04 -50.07
N TYR A 21 2.02 42.89 -49.24
CA TYR A 21 1.90 42.83 -47.79
C TYR A 21 0.45 42.95 -47.32
N THR A 22 -0.35 43.85 -47.91
CA THR A 22 -1.77 44.02 -47.54
C THR A 22 -2.65 42.85 -47.98
N VAL A 23 -2.41 42.25 -49.15
CA VAL A 23 -3.13 41.03 -49.57
C VAL A 23 -2.77 39.83 -48.67
N SER A 24 -1.48 39.66 -48.38
CA SER A 24 -1.00 38.61 -47.47
C SER A 24 -1.53 38.79 -46.04
N LEU A 25 -1.58 40.03 -45.54
CA LEU A 25 -2.18 40.38 -44.25
C LEU A 25 -3.67 40.05 -44.20
N ARG A 26 -4.43 40.46 -45.22
CA ARG A 26 -5.87 40.16 -45.30
C ARG A 26 -6.14 38.65 -45.34
N LYS A 27 -5.25 37.88 -45.96
CA LYS A 27 -5.36 36.41 -45.99
C LYS A 27 -5.02 35.78 -44.64
N ALA A 28 -4.00 36.27 -43.95
CA ALA A 28 -3.67 35.87 -42.58
C ALA A 28 -4.80 36.22 -41.59
N GLU A 29 -5.46 37.38 -41.75
CA GLU A 29 -6.61 37.77 -40.94
C GLU A 29 -7.83 36.87 -41.18
N ARG A 30 -8.04 36.35 -42.40
CA ARG A 30 -9.16 35.44 -42.71
C ARG A 30 -9.04 34.07 -42.05
N LEU A 31 -7.82 33.59 -41.83
CA LEU A 31 -7.54 32.29 -41.22
C LEU A 31 -7.47 32.34 -39.69
N LYS A 32 -7.52 33.55 -39.12
CA LYS A 32 -7.68 33.76 -37.69
C LYS A 32 -9.15 33.66 -37.31
N THR A 33 -9.44 32.86 -36.30
CA THR A 33 -10.79 32.77 -35.73
C THR A 33 -10.69 32.92 -34.22
N GLU A 34 -11.11 34.10 -33.74
CA GLU A 34 -11.03 34.47 -32.33
C GLU A 34 -9.59 34.33 -31.79
N LEU A 35 -9.39 33.37 -30.89
CA LEU A 35 -8.14 33.06 -30.22
C LEU A 35 -7.27 32.05 -30.98
N MET A 36 -7.78 31.47 -32.07
CA MET A 36 -7.11 30.44 -32.85
C MET A 36 -6.54 31.01 -34.16
N ASP A 37 -5.29 30.64 -34.43
CA ASP A 37 -4.56 30.89 -35.67
C ASP A 37 -4.43 29.57 -36.45
N LEU A 38 -5.17 29.43 -37.56
CA LEU A 38 -5.09 28.27 -38.44
C LEU A 38 -3.95 28.44 -39.44
N ARG A 39 -3.15 27.39 -39.59
CA ARG A 39 -2.06 27.26 -40.56
C ARG A 39 -2.31 26.06 -41.45
N ALA A 40 -1.55 25.96 -42.54
CA ALA A 40 -1.67 24.85 -43.47
C ALA A 40 -1.37 23.50 -42.77
N ASP A 41 -0.44 23.47 -41.83
CA ASP A 41 0.08 22.28 -41.15
C ASP A 41 -0.47 22.08 -39.73
N GLY A 42 -1.44 22.87 -39.29
CA GLY A 42 -1.98 22.77 -37.94
C GLY A 42 -2.65 24.05 -37.47
N PHE A 43 -2.91 24.16 -36.18
CA PHE A 43 -3.38 25.40 -35.58
C PHE A 43 -2.78 25.63 -34.21
N VAL A 44 -2.75 26.89 -33.82
CA VAL A 44 -2.31 27.35 -32.51
C VAL A 44 -3.44 28.16 -31.89
N ILE A 45 -3.78 27.86 -30.64
CA ILE A 45 -4.70 28.68 -29.86
C ILE A 45 -3.89 29.47 -28.84
N ARG A 46 -4.17 30.77 -28.77
CA ARG A 46 -3.54 31.69 -27.83
C ARG A 46 -4.55 32.17 -26.80
N ASN A 47 -4.13 32.38 -25.56
CA ASN A 47 -5.04 33.03 -24.59
C ASN A 47 -5.21 34.52 -24.92
N GLN A 48 -6.03 35.21 -24.13
CA GLN A 48 -6.27 36.66 -24.29
C GLN A 48 -5.00 37.51 -24.08
N HIS A 49 -3.97 36.97 -23.43
CA HIS A 49 -2.66 37.59 -23.23
C HIS A 49 -1.65 37.26 -24.35
N GLY A 50 -2.07 36.52 -25.39
CA GLY A 50 -1.25 36.19 -26.56
C GLY A 50 -0.33 34.96 -26.40
N GLU A 51 -0.33 34.32 -25.23
CA GLU A 51 0.49 33.13 -24.97
C GLU A 51 -0.09 31.90 -25.65
N VAL A 52 0.77 31.01 -26.16
CA VAL A 52 0.32 29.72 -26.73
C VAL A 52 -0.18 28.83 -25.62
N VAL A 53 -1.44 28.40 -25.72
CA VAL A 53 -2.08 27.50 -24.75
C VAL A 53 -2.42 26.13 -25.32
N PHE A 54 -2.50 26.02 -26.64
CA PHE A 54 -2.73 24.76 -27.33
C PHE A 54 -2.09 24.80 -28.72
N ARG A 55 -1.39 23.72 -29.09
CA ARG A 55 -0.85 23.55 -30.43
C ARG A 55 -1.15 22.14 -30.92
N LEU A 56 -1.61 22.07 -32.16
CA LEU A 56 -1.85 20.82 -32.84
C LEU A 56 -1.36 20.91 -34.28
N ALA A 57 -0.63 19.91 -34.72
CA ALA A 57 -0.16 19.77 -36.09
C ALA A 57 -0.93 18.66 -36.82
N PHE A 58 -1.19 18.89 -38.11
CA PHE A 58 -1.76 17.90 -39.00
C PHE A 58 -0.62 17.03 -39.57
N ARG A 59 -0.67 15.72 -39.34
CA ARG A 59 0.27 14.75 -39.93
C ARG A 59 -0.30 14.09 -41.19
N SER A 60 -1.57 14.37 -41.48
CA SER A 60 -2.32 13.78 -42.59
C SER A 60 -2.25 14.58 -43.90
N GLY A 61 -1.28 15.49 -44.02
CA GLY A 61 -1.20 16.45 -45.11
C GLY A 61 -1.44 17.88 -44.63
N SER A 62 -1.16 18.84 -45.49
CA SER A 62 -1.35 20.27 -45.22
C SER A 62 -2.61 20.76 -45.94
N LEU A 63 -3.41 21.59 -45.29
CA LEU A 63 -4.57 22.23 -45.90
C LEU A 63 -4.13 23.11 -47.07
N ASP A 64 -4.86 23.03 -48.19
CA ASP A 64 -4.77 24.02 -49.25
C ASP A 64 -5.55 25.26 -48.81
N LEU A 65 -4.83 26.26 -48.31
CA LEU A 65 -5.42 27.49 -47.79
C LEU A 65 -6.20 28.31 -48.84
N GLU A 66 -5.99 28.06 -50.14
CA GLU A 66 -6.82 28.67 -51.19
C GLU A 66 -8.20 28.01 -51.30
N SER A 67 -8.34 26.76 -50.85
CA SER A 67 -9.61 26.04 -50.82
C SER A 67 -10.46 26.37 -49.58
N CYS A 68 -9.96 27.23 -48.71
CA CYS A 68 -10.58 27.56 -47.44
C CYS A 68 -11.49 28.79 -47.53
N SER A 69 -12.67 28.69 -46.91
CA SER A 69 -13.65 29.77 -46.80
C SER A 69 -14.11 29.91 -45.36
N LYS A 70 -14.54 31.12 -44.98
CA LYS A 70 -15.11 31.40 -43.66
C LYS A 70 -16.53 31.95 -43.83
N GLU A 71 -17.51 31.20 -43.34
CA GLU A 71 -18.92 31.56 -43.33
C GLU A 71 -19.42 31.60 -41.88
N GLY A 72 -19.69 32.81 -41.39
CA GLY A 72 -20.05 33.03 -39.99
C GLY A 72 -18.98 32.47 -39.04
N GLU A 73 -19.38 31.53 -38.19
CA GLU A 73 -18.50 30.88 -37.20
C GLU A 73 -17.76 29.65 -37.73
N ILE A 74 -17.97 29.26 -39.00
CA ILE A 74 -17.40 28.06 -39.60
C ILE A 74 -16.32 28.43 -40.60
N LEU A 75 -15.10 27.94 -40.37
CA LEU A 75 -14.03 27.92 -41.35
C LEU A 75 -13.97 26.52 -41.95
N SER A 76 -14.19 26.40 -43.26
CA SER A 76 -14.15 25.13 -43.98
C SER A 76 -13.06 25.14 -45.04
N CYS A 77 -12.50 23.96 -45.33
CA CYS A 77 -11.57 23.75 -46.45
C CYS A 77 -11.96 22.47 -47.18
N THR A 78 -11.81 22.46 -48.51
CA THR A 78 -12.24 21.34 -49.36
C THR A 78 -11.08 20.52 -49.93
N ARG A 79 -9.84 21.02 -49.82
CA ARG A 79 -8.64 20.35 -50.34
C ARG A 79 -7.45 20.41 -49.37
N SER A 80 -6.63 19.36 -49.41
CA SER A 80 -5.33 19.24 -48.75
C SER A 80 -4.28 18.83 -49.76
N SER A 81 -3.01 18.78 -49.34
CA SER A 81 -1.91 18.25 -50.15
C SER A 81 -2.08 16.76 -50.51
N ARG A 82 -2.99 16.03 -49.85
CA ARG A 82 -3.29 14.62 -50.14
C ARG A 82 -4.53 14.39 -51.00
N GLY A 83 -5.39 15.40 -51.16
CA GLY A 83 -6.59 15.29 -52.01
C GLY A 83 -7.80 16.06 -51.49
N PRO A 84 -9.01 15.73 -51.98
CA PRO A 84 -10.25 16.28 -51.47
C PRO A 84 -10.52 15.81 -50.04
N LEU A 85 -10.88 16.73 -49.15
CA LEU A 85 -11.31 16.43 -47.79
C LEU A 85 -12.50 17.30 -47.40
N ASN A 86 -13.21 16.87 -46.37
CA ASN A 86 -14.18 17.69 -45.67
C ASN A 86 -13.57 18.13 -44.33
N PHE A 87 -12.96 19.32 -44.34
CA PHE A 87 -12.41 19.93 -43.13
C PHE A 87 -13.26 21.10 -42.69
N PHE A 88 -13.55 21.17 -41.39
CA PHE A 88 -14.04 22.40 -40.81
C PHE A 88 -13.54 22.62 -39.39
N ILE A 89 -13.43 23.89 -39.04
CA ILE A 89 -13.39 24.36 -37.67
C ILE A 89 -14.61 25.25 -37.45
N GLN A 90 -15.50 24.80 -36.59
CA GLN A 90 -16.61 25.60 -36.12
C GLN A 90 -16.22 26.20 -34.78
N THR A 91 -16.15 27.53 -34.75
CA THR A 91 -16.09 28.27 -33.50
C THR A 91 -17.45 28.21 -32.83
N VAL A 92 -17.43 27.90 -31.55
CA VAL A 92 -18.62 27.87 -30.71
C VAL A 92 -18.28 28.74 -29.52
N LYS A 93 -19.01 29.86 -29.38
CA LYS A 93 -18.91 30.74 -28.22
C LYS A 93 -20.09 30.50 -27.27
N PRO A 94 -20.04 29.45 -26.44
CA PRO A 94 -21.16 29.06 -25.57
C PRO A 94 -21.42 30.06 -24.43
N LYS A 95 -20.38 30.80 -24.01
CA LYS A 95 -20.37 31.86 -22.99
C LYS A 95 -19.21 32.81 -23.27
N ASP A 96 -19.23 34.01 -22.71
CA ASP A 96 -18.15 34.99 -22.92
C ASP A 96 -16.76 34.55 -22.43
N THR A 97 -16.72 33.57 -21.52
CA THR A 97 -15.48 33.11 -20.86
C THR A 97 -14.88 31.83 -21.43
N VAL A 98 -15.54 31.18 -22.39
CA VAL A 98 -15.06 29.93 -23.00
C VAL A 98 -15.22 30.01 -24.50
N MET A 99 -14.14 29.70 -25.20
CA MET A 99 -14.12 29.59 -26.66
C MET A 99 -13.84 28.16 -27.06
N CYS A 100 -14.72 27.55 -27.85
CA CYS A 100 -14.56 26.19 -28.33
C CYS A 100 -14.39 26.16 -29.84
N TYR A 101 -13.60 25.21 -30.30
CA TYR A 101 -13.33 24.94 -31.71
C TYR A 101 -13.65 23.48 -31.94
N ARG A 102 -14.76 23.21 -32.63
CA ARG A 102 -15.08 21.87 -33.12
C ARG A 102 -14.33 21.66 -34.42
N VAL A 103 -13.37 20.75 -34.40
CA VAL A 103 -12.55 20.40 -35.56
C VAL A 103 -13.05 19.07 -36.09
N ARG A 104 -13.27 18.99 -37.40
CA ARG A 104 -13.51 17.75 -38.11
C ARG A 104 -12.58 17.70 -39.31
N TRP A 105 -11.87 16.59 -39.45
CA TRP A 105 -11.07 16.23 -40.62
C TRP A 105 -11.55 14.88 -41.13
N GLU A 106 -12.14 14.87 -42.31
CA GLU A 106 -12.67 13.68 -42.97
C GLU A 106 -12.09 13.58 -44.38
N GLU A 107 -11.36 12.49 -44.65
CA GLU A 107 -10.81 12.22 -45.99
C GLU A 107 -11.93 11.68 -46.92
N LEU A 108 -12.00 12.17 -48.17
CA LEU A 108 -13.05 11.75 -49.12
C LEU A 108 -12.62 10.61 -50.05
N ALA A 109 -11.51 9.95 -49.72
CA ALA A 109 -10.99 8.79 -50.43
C ALA A 109 -10.70 7.65 -49.45
N ALA A 110 -10.91 6.41 -49.87
CA ALA A 110 -10.49 5.24 -49.10
C ALA A 110 -8.96 5.24 -49.04
N GLY A 111 -8.38 5.40 -47.85
CA GLY A 111 -6.99 5.81 -47.74
C GLY A 111 -6.48 5.87 -46.30
N PRO A 112 -5.27 6.43 -46.10
CA PRO A 112 -4.52 6.32 -44.86
C PRO A 112 -5.24 6.92 -43.64
N ALA A 113 -4.79 6.53 -42.45
CA ALA A 113 -5.29 7.05 -41.19
C ALA A 113 -5.23 8.59 -41.14
N VAL A 114 -6.23 9.21 -40.51
CA VAL A 114 -6.16 10.64 -40.17
C VAL A 114 -5.46 10.80 -38.83
N GLU A 115 -4.23 11.29 -38.85
CA GLU A 115 -3.40 11.58 -37.70
C GLU A 115 -3.13 13.07 -37.51
N HIS A 116 -3.35 13.54 -36.28
CA HIS A 116 -2.91 14.83 -35.78
C HIS A 116 -2.01 14.66 -34.56
N THR A 117 -1.03 15.55 -34.39
CA THR A 117 -0.14 15.57 -33.23
C THR A 117 -0.47 16.74 -32.32
N MET A 118 -0.78 16.47 -31.05
CA MET A 118 -0.92 17.48 -30.01
C MET A 118 0.39 17.61 -29.23
N PHE A 119 0.91 18.82 -29.08
CA PHE A 119 2.15 19.07 -28.35
C PHE A 119 1.85 19.55 -26.93
N TRP A 120 2.62 19.05 -25.96
CA TRP A 120 2.52 19.52 -24.58
C TRP A 120 3.13 20.89 -24.36
N GLU A 121 4.07 21.30 -25.23
CA GLU A 121 4.87 22.52 -25.04
C GLU A 121 5.45 22.54 -23.62
N ASP A 122 5.38 23.66 -22.92
CA ASP A 122 5.69 23.83 -21.49
C ASP A 122 4.51 23.49 -20.55
N ALA A 123 3.34 23.14 -21.08
CA ALA A 123 2.16 22.84 -20.27
C ALA A 123 2.18 21.44 -19.65
N HIS A 124 1.48 21.31 -18.52
CA HIS A 124 1.17 20.03 -17.89
C HIS A 124 -0.21 19.56 -18.35
N TRP A 125 -0.30 18.26 -18.64
CA TRP A 125 -1.53 17.65 -19.17
C TRP A 125 -2.08 16.58 -18.21
N TYR A 126 -3.40 16.47 -18.19
CA TYR A 126 -4.19 15.59 -17.31
C TYR A 126 -5.28 14.89 -18.13
N GLY A 127 -5.74 13.73 -17.68
CA GLY A 127 -6.78 12.95 -18.37
C GLY A 127 -6.23 11.77 -19.17
N GLY A 128 -7.00 11.27 -20.12
CA GLY A 128 -6.67 10.04 -20.83
C GLY A 128 -7.18 8.78 -20.11
N SER A 129 -6.30 7.80 -19.96
CA SER A 129 -6.60 6.47 -19.43
C SER A 129 -5.82 6.18 -18.17
N GLU A 130 -6.33 5.22 -17.39
CA GLU A 130 -5.53 4.47 -16.43
C GLU A 130 -4.36 3.77 -17.15
N MET A 131 -3.19 3.74 -16.52
CA MET A 131 -1.97 3.09 -17.02
C MET A 131 -1.34 2.24 -15.93
N SER A 132 -0.61 1.18 -16.31
CA SER A 132 0.12 0.32 -15.35
C SER A 132 1.15 1.08 -14.50
N THR A 133 1.77 2.10 -15.08
CA THR A 133 2.64 3.07 -14.42
C THR A 133 1.99 4.46 -14.52
N GLN A 134 1.30 4.90 -13.47
CA GLN A 134 0.50 6.13 -13.49
C GLN A 134 1.27 7.32 -12.90
N HIS A 135 1.23 8.45 -13.61
CA HIS A 135 1.78 9.72 -13.13
C HIS A 135 0.73 10.86 -13.20
N TRP A 136 0.87 11.84 -12.31
CA TRP A 136 0.10 13.10 -12.28
C TRP A 136 1.06 14.28 -12.10
N PRO A 137 1.15 15.25 -13.04
CA PRO A 137 0.56 15.26 -14.38
C PRO A 137 1.05 14.09 -15.24
N ILE A 138 0.42 13.88 -16.41
CA ILE A 138 0.81 12.82 -17.34
C ILE A 138 2.32 12.92 -17.62
N ARG A 139 3.02 11.81 -17.38
CA ARG A 139 4.42 11.61 -17.76
C ARG A 139 4.49 10.28 -18.49
N LEU A 140 4.84 10.33 -19.77
CA LEU A 140 4.99 9.16 -20.60
C LEU A 140 6.49 8.96 -20.83
N ALA A 141 6.94 7.71 -20.86
CA ALA A 141 8.33 7.34 -21.11
C ALA A 141 8.45 6.67 -22.47
N GLY A 142 9.51 7.01 -23.20
CA GLY A 142 9.79 6.41 -24.50
C GLY A 142 8.81 6.83 -25.61
N TYR A 143 8.50 5.89 -26.49
CA TYR A 143 7.74 6.08 -27.70
C TYR A 143 6.70 4.97 -27.84
N GLN A 144 5.49 5.33 -28.23
CA GLN A 144 4.42 4.40 -28.54
C GLN A 144 3.73 4.81 -29.83
N GLU A 145 3.73 3.90 -30.80
CA GLU A 145 2.92 4.03 -32.02
C GLU A 145 1.42 4.13 -31.68
N PRO A 146 0.58 4.79 -32.50
CA PRO A 146 -0.85 4.81 -32.27
C PRO A 146 -1.45 3.40 -32.23
N VAL A 147 -1.94 3.00 -31.05
CA VAL A 147 -2.65 1.73 -30.79
C VAL A 147 -4.12 2.00 -30.43
N PRO A 148 -5.03 1.01 -30.58
CA PRO A 148 -6.46 1.23 -30.33
C PRO A 148 -6.72 1.72 -28.91
N TYR A 149 -7.44 2.82 -28.77
CA TYR A 149 -7.73 3.42 -27.47
C TYR A 149 -8.98 2.77 -26.85
N VAL A 150 -8.77 1.56 -26.31
CA VAL A 150 -9.79 0.68 -25.73
C VAL A 150 -9.34 0.18 -24.36
N THR A 151 -10.30 -0.18 -23.50
CA THR A 151 -10.03 -0.64 -22.13
C THR A 151 -9.38 -2.02 -22.12
N SER A 152 -8.40 -2.23 -21.23
CA SER A 152 -7.67 -3.48 -21.05
C SER A 152 -7.32 -3.71 -19.57
N ASP A 153 -7.00 -4.96 -19.23
CA ASP A 153 -6.39 -5.31 -17.96
C ASP A 153 -4.90 -4.99 -17.98
N VAL A 154 -4.51 -3.89 -17.35
CA VAL A 154 -3.11 -3.43 -17.28
C VAL A 154 -2.24 -4.26 -16.34
N TYR A 155 -2.82 -5.16 -15.53
CA TYR A 155 -2.04 -6.09 -14.72
C TYR A 155 -1.34 -7.14 -15.59
N SER A 156 -2.08 -7.73 -16.52
CA SER A 156 -1.59 -8.72 -17.49
C SER A 156 -0.98 -8.08 -18.75
N PHE A 157 -1.42 -6.89 -19.15
CA PHE A 157 -0.96 -6.20 -20.36
C PHE A 157 -0.44 -4.80 -20.02
N ARG A 158 0.80 -4.71 -19.55
CA ARG A 158 1.39 -3.50 -18.94
C ARG A 158 1.45 -2.29 -19.88
N ASP A 159 1.51 -2.52 -21.19
CA ASP A 159 1.59 -1.47 -22.23
C ASP A 159 0.22 -1.05 -22.81
N SER A 160 -0.88 -1.62 -22.30
CA SER A 160 -2.24 -1.28 -22.73
C SER A 160 -2.85 -0.10 -21.94
N PHE A 161 -3.99 0.40 -22.40
CA PHE A 161 -4.81 1.37 -21.64
C PHE A 161 -5.72 0.63 -20.64
N GLY A 162 -5.81 1.12 -19.41
CA GLY A 162 -6.51 0.49 -18.29
C GLY A 162 -8.03 0.43 -18.39
N GLY A 163 -8.66 -0.06 -17.33
CA GLY A 163 -10.09 -0.33 -17.28
C GLY A 163 -10.95 0.93 -17.25
N ILE A 164 -10.37 2.07 -16.86
CA ILE A 164 -11.03 3.38 -16.87
C ILE A 164 -10.29 4.30 -17.85
N LEU A 165 -10.99 4.77 -18.88
CA LEU A 165 -10.46 5.73 -19.84
C LEU A 165 -11.52 6.67 -20.37
N GLU A 166 -11.09 7.88 -20.72
CA GLU A 166 -11.89 8.85 -21.45
C GLU A 166 -11.04 9.49 -22.55
N ARG A 167 -11.67 9.87 -23.66
CA ARG A 167 -10.98 10.58 -24.77
C ARG A 167 -10.90 12.09 -24.50
N TYR A 168 -10.47 12.44 -23.29
CA TYR A 168 -10.47 13.81 -22.77
C TYR A 168 -9.13 14.14 -22.12
N TRP A 169 -8.56 15.28 -22.51
CA TRP A 169 -7.34 15.83 -21.91
C TRP A 169 -7.51 17.30 -21.54
N LEU A 170 -6.94 17.69 -20.40
CA LEU A 170 -6.98 19.03 -19.83
C LEU A 170 -5.55 19.54 -19.62
N SER A 171 -5.32 20.82 -19.89
CA SER A 171 -4.01 21.48 -19.81
C SER A 171 -3.96 22.50 -18.68
N SER A 172 -2.79 22.64 -18.05
CA SER A 172 -2.49 23.71 -17.09
C SER A 172 -2.64 25.12 -17.68
N LYS A 173 -2.63 25.25 -19.01
CA LYS A 173 -2.85 26.52 -19.74
C LYS A 173 -4.32 26.81 -20.08
N ALA A 174 -5.27 26.22 -19.34
CA ALA A 174 -6.71 26.43 -19.54
C ALA A 174 -7.26 25.99 -20.91
N ALA A 175 -6.60 25.03 -21.55
CA ALA A 175 -7.09 24.36 -22.75
C ALA A 175 -7.59 22.94 -22.41
N ALA A 176 -8.62 22.46 -23.10
CA ALA A 176 -9.11 21.10 -22.99
C ALA A 176 -9.49 20.55 -24.35
N ILE A 177 -9.20 19.28 -24.60
CA ILE A 177 -9.60 18.56 -25.81
C ILE A 177 -10.45 17.35 -25.47
N LYS A 178 -11.57 17.15 -26.19
CA LYS A 178 -12.35 15.89 -26.18
C LYS A 178 -12.47 15.36 -27.60
N ILE A 179 -12.02 14.13 -27.84
CA ILE A 179 -12.25 13.43 -29.11
C ILE A 179 -13.68 12.90 -29.13
N ASN A 180 -14.33 12.93 -30.29
CA ASN A 180 -15.69 12.44 -30.43
C ASN A 180 -15.73 10.91 -30.30
N ASP A 181 -16.81 10.39 -29.70
CA ASP A 181 -16.91 8.96 -29.36
C ASP A 181 -17.09 8.09 -30.62
N SER A 182 -17.58 8.69 -31.72
CA SER A 182 -17.71 8.06 -33.03
C SER A 182 -16.38 7.83 -33.76
N VAL A 183 -15.28 8.45 -33.31
CA VAL A 183 -13.97 8.32 -33.98
C VAL A 183 -13.40 6.91 -33.77
N PRO A 184 -12.87 6.23 -34.81
CA PRO A 184 -12.13 4.98 -34.65
C PRO A 184 -10.72 5.25 -34.10
N PHE A 185 -10.67 5.62 -32.81
CA PHE A 185 -9.58 6.38 -32.21
C PHE A 185 -8.42 5.51 -31.71
N HIS A 186 -7.21 5.90 -32.09
CA HIS A 186 -5.95 5.33 -31.64
C HIS A 186 -5.11 6.43 -31.03
N LEU A 187 -4.38 6.07 -29.98
CA LEU A 187 -3.51 6.98 -29.25
C LEU A 187 -2.08 6.45 -29.28
N GLY A 188 -1.15 7.31 -29.67
CA GLY A 188 0.29 7.11 -29.53
C GLY A 188 0.92 8.31 -28.82
N PHE A 189 2.20 8.21 -28.50
CA PHE A 189 2.94 9.30 -27.87
C PHE A 189 4.43 9.23 -28.13
N ASN A 190 5.10 10.38 -27.99
CA ASN A 190 6.55 10.49 -28.00
C ASN A 190 6.97 11.39 -26.83
N ALA A 191 7.63 10.80 -25.84
CA ALA A 191 8.07 11.50 -24.64
C ALA A 191 9.13 12.57 -24.94
N THR A 192 10.05 12.28 -25.87
CA THR A 192 11.13 13.19 -26.28
C THR A 192 10.58 14.43 -26.96
N GLU A 193 9.58 14.26 -27.82
CA GLU A 193 8.88 15.37 -28.48
C GLU A 193 7.76 15.99 -27.63
N ARG A 194 7.51 15.43 -26.44
CA ARG A 194 6.40 15.82 -25.56
C ARG A 194 5.08 15.91 -26.32
N ALA A 195 4.74 14.84 -27.05
CA ALA A 195 3.65 14.85 -28.01
C ALA A 195 2.71 13.64 -27.86
N LEU A 196 1.42 13.86 -28.13
CA LEU A 196 0.40 12.82 -28.30
C LEU A 196 -0.02 12.73 -29.77
N PHE A 197 -0.14 11.52 -30.27
CA PHE A 197 -0.61 11.21 -31.63
C PHE A 197 -2.07 10.77 -31.56
N PHE A 198 -2.95 11.56 -32.16
CA PHE A 198 -4.37 11.28 -32.27
C PHE A 198 -4.65 10.75 -33.67
N GLN A 199 -5.03 9.48 -33.78
CA GLN A 199 -5.19 8.85 -35.07
C GLN A 199 -6.58 8.20 -35.21
N ALA A 200 -7.24 8.40 -36.35
CA ALA A 200 -8.47 7.74 -36.74
C ALA A 200 -8.19 6.74 -37.87
N ARG A 201 -8.45 5.44 -37.64
CA ARG A 201 -8.30 4.39 -38.67
C ARG A 201 -9.24 3.20 -38.44
N TYR A 202 -9.76 2.64 -39.53
CA TYR A 202 -10.51 1.37 -39.50
C TYR A 202 -9.65 0.15 -39.86
N LYS A 203 -8.56 0.36 -40.61
CA LYS A 203 -7.62 -0.71 -40.99
C LYS A 203 -6.83 -1.18 -39.77
N ASP A 204 -6.66 -2.49 -39.64
CA ASP A 204 -5.89 -3.15 -38.55
C ASP A 204 -6.33 -2.68 -37.15
N SER A 205 -7.64 -2.57 -36.96
CA SER A 205 -8.26 -1.98 -35.79
C SER A 205 -9.52 -2.73 -35.35
N PRO A 206 -9.88 -2.72 -34.05
CA PRO A 206 -11.17 -3.24 -33.59
C PRO A 206 -12.38 -2.40 -34.04
N TYR A 207 -12.18 -1.16 -34.49
CA TYR A 207 -13.29 -0.30 -34.93
C TYR A 207 -13.79 -0.69 -36.32
N LYS A 208 -15.11 -0.61 -36.54
CA LYS A 208 -15.76 -0.91 -37.83
C LYS A 208 -16.63 0.26 -38.29
N PRO A 209 -16.71 0.53 -39.61
CA PRO A 209 -17.64 1.53 -40.14
C PRO A 209 -19.09 1.08 -39.93
N LEU A 210 -20.03 2.04 -39.94
CA LEU A 210 -21.46 1.73 -39.91
C LEU A 210 -21.88 0.99 -41.20
N LEU A 211 -22.90 0.14 -41.08
CA LEU A 211 -23.39 -0.69 -42.18
C LEU A 211 -23.75 0.20 -43.39
N GLY A 212 -23.12 -0.06 -44.55
CA GLY A 212 -23.37 0.67 -45.80
C GLY A 212 -22.61 1.99 -45.95
N GLN A 213 -21.79 2.40 -44.97
CA GLN A 213 -20.92 3.58 -45.11
C GLN A 213 -19.51 3.21 -45.61
N PRO A 214 -18.90 4.02 -46.48
CA PRO A 214 -17.50 3.83 -46.85
C PRO A 214 -16.58 4.02 -45.63
N PRO A 215 -15.46 3.29 -45.51
CA PRO A 215 -14.58 3.31 -44.35
C PRO A 215 -13.64 4.53 -44.35
N PHE A 216 -14.18 5.71 -44.61
CA PHE A 216 -13.41 6.95 -44.63
C PHE A 216 -13.04 7.35 -43.19
N PRO A 217 -11.75 7.45 -42.85
CA PRO A 217 -11.35 7.83 -41.51
C PRO A 217 -11.71 9.29 -41.24
N GLU A 218 -12.44 9.51 -40.15
CA GLU A 218 -12.76 10.85 -39.65
C GLU A 218 -12.11 11.04 -38.28
N LEU A 219 -11.30 12.09 -38.15
CA LEU A 219 -10.83 12.58 -36.85
C LEU A 219 -11.62 13.84 -36.48
N SER A 220 -12.44 13.70 -35.44
CA SER A 220 -13.37 14.73 -35.00
C SER A 220 -13.23 14.96 -33.51
N TYR A 221 -12.97 16.20 -33.12
CA TYR A 221 -12.71 16.58 -31.73
C TYR A 221 -13.08 18.03 -31.46
N ARG A 222 -13.06 18.40 -30.19
CA ARG A 222 -13.31 19.76 -29.75
C ARG A 222 -12.16 20.21 -28.88
N VAL A 223 -11.61 21.37 -29.20
CA VAL A 223 -10.64 22.06 -28.34
C VAL A 223 -11.32 23.28 -27.78
N CYS A 224 -11.36 23.42 -26.46
CA CYS A 224 -11.92 24.58 -25.80
C CYS A 224 -10.85 25.25 -24.95
N VAL A 225 -10.83 26.58 -24.97
CA VAL A 225 -9.96 27.42 -24.15
C VAL A 225 -10.81 28.31 -23.26
N GLY A 226 -10.49 28.33 -21.98
CA GLY A 226 -11.12 29.20 -20.98
C GLY A 226 -10.16 30.23 -20.41
N SER A 227 -10.67 31.06 -19.50
CA SER A 227 -9.87 32.00 -18.72
C SER A 227 -8.91 31.31 -17.75
N ASP A 228 -9.27 30.12 -17.27
CA ASP A 228 -8.53 29.34 -16.27
C ASP A 228 -8.87 27.84 -16.39
N ILE A 229 -8.02 26.99 -15.81
CA ILE A 229 -8.18 25.53 -15.88
C ILE A 229 -9.52 25.04 -15.27
N THR A 230 -10.01 25.71 -14.23
CA THR A 230 -11.24 25.30 -13.53
C THR A 230 -12.48 25.63 -14.34
N SER A 231 -12.56 26.82 -14.94
CA SER A 231 -13.69 27.24 -15.76
C SER A 231 -13.84 26.39 -17.02
N ILE A 232 -12.73 26.05 -17.68
CA ILE A 232 -12.77 25.21 -18.87
C ILE A 232 -13.18 23.77 -18.53
N HIS A 233 -12.65 23.20 -17.45
CA HIS A 233 -13.06 21.86 -17.02
C HIS A 233 -14.54 21.80 -16.66
N LYS A 234 -15.05 22.78 -15.88
CA LYS A 234 -16.48 22.88 -15.54
C LYS A 234 -17.36 22.98 -16.78
N TYR A 235 -16.96 23.74 -17.79
CA TYR A 235 -17.70 23.83 -19.05
C TYR A 235 -17.74 22.47 -19.77
N MET A 236 -16.59 21.82 -19.93
CA MET A 236 -16.47 20.55 -20.65
C MET A 236 -17.31 19.45 -19.99
N VAL A 237 -17.19 19.28 -18.66
CA VAL A 237 -17.95 18.25 -17.91
C VAL A 237 -19.45 18.50 -18.00
N ARG A 238 -19.91 19.74 -17.79
CA ARG A 238 -21.36 20.05 -17.78
C ARG A 238 -22.05 19.82 -19.11
N ARG A 239 -21.31 19.95 -20.23
CA ARG A 239 -21.84 19.89 -21.59
C ARG A 239 -21.68 18.52 -22.23
N TYR A 240 -20.58 17.81 -21.97
CA TYR A 240 -20.20 16.62 -22.74
C TYR A 240 -20.09 15.34 -21.91
N PHE A 241 -20.22 15.41 -20.60
CA PHE A 241 -20.19 14.22 -19.74
C PHE A 241 -21.59 13.94 -19.21
N ASN A 242 -21.95 12.66 -19.20
CA ASN A 242 -23.14 12.21 -18.51
C ASN A 242 -22.96 12.46 -17.01
N LYS A 243 -24.05 12.87 -16.35
CA LYS A 243 -24.04 13.13 -14.91
C LYS A 243 -24.68 11.95 -14.20
N PRO A 244 -24.19 11.56 -13.02
CA PRO A 244 -24.91 10.64 -12.16
C PRO A 244 -26.34 11.14 -11.96
N SER A 245 -27.33 10.28 -12.19
CA SER A 245 -28.75 10.59 -11.96
C SER A 245 -29.16 10.46 -10.50
N LYS A 246 -28.32 9.77 -9.71
CA LYS A 246 -28.42 9.62 -8.26
C LYS A 246 -27.04 9.80 -7.66
N ILE A 247 -27.00 10.27 -6.43
CA ILE A 247 -25.79 10.22 -5.63
C ILE A 247 -25.66 8.81 -5.03
N PRO A 248 -24.44 8.27 -4.89
CA PRO A 248 -24.17 7.21 -3.94
C PRO A 248 -24.76 7.59 -2.57
N ALA A 249 -25.13 6.59 -1.76
CA ALA A 249 -25.67 6.84 -0.43
C ALA A 249 -24.75 7.79 0.36
N GLU A 250 -25.31 8.70 1.14
CA GLU A 250 -24.58 9.70 1.95
C GLU A 250 -23.45 9.07 2.78
N ASN A 251 -23.68 7.83 3.23
CA ASN A 251 -22.72 7.02 3.97
C ASN A 251 -21.43 6.75 3.20
N ALA A 252 -21.48 6.63 1.87
CA ALA A 252 -20.32 6.39 1.00
C ALA A 252 -19.34 7.58 0.93
N PHE A 253 -19.80 8.79 1.26
CA PHE A 253 -19.01 10.02 1.20
C PHE A 253 -18.52 10.50 2.57
N ARG A 254 -19.27 10.19 3.63
CA ARG A 254 -18.96 10.63 5.00
C ARG A 254 -18.13 9.63 5.78
N TYR A 255 -18.31 8.36 5.45
CA TYR A 255 -17.53 7.29 6.03
C TYR A 255 -16.68 6.71 4.90
N PRO A 256 -15.36 6.59 5.05
CA PRO A 256 -14.63 5.66 4.21
C PRO A 256 -15.37 4.31 4.20
N ILE A 257 -15.66 3.78 3.01
CA ILE A 257 -16.22 2.42 2.88
C ILE A 257 -15.06 1.46 3.09
N TRP A 258 -14.80 1.19 4.35
CA TRP A 258 -14.29 -0.09 4.78
C TRP A 258 -15.50 -0.91 5.15
N SER A 259 -15.44 -2.19 4.81
CA SER A 259 -16.30 -3.16 5.43
C SER A 259 -16.18 -3.12 6.95
N THR A 260 -17.17 -2.56 7.64
CA THR A 260 -17.58 -3.04 8.97
C THR A 260 -18.51 -4.24 8.84
N TYR A 261 -18.44 -5.04 7.76
CA TYR A 261 -19.33 -6.17 7.46
C TYR A 261 -19.28 -7.32 8.49
N SER A 262 -18.73 -7.08 9.67
CA SER A 262 -19.18 -7.83 10.83
C SER A 262 -20.54 -7.26 11.25
N SER A 263 -21.60 -8.04 11.09
CA SER A 263 -22.91 -7.77 11.70
C SER A 263 -22.79 -7.37 13.18
N ASN A 264 -21.71 -7.83 13.84
CA ASN A 264 -21.39 -7.51 15.22
C ASN A 264 -21.03 -6.04 15.47
N PHE A 265 -20.53 -5.29 14.49
CA PHE A 265 -20.23 -3.87 14.68
C PHE A 265 -21.52 -3.09 14.97
N ASN A 266 -22.56 -3.31 14.17
CA ASN A 266 -23.89 -2.70 14.40
C ASN A 266 -24.46 -3.10 15.76
N VAL A 267 -24.33 -4.37 16.14
CA VAL A 267 -24.74 -4.84 17.48
C VAL A 267 -23.98 -4.10 18.59
N GLY A 268 -22.68 -3.87 18.41
CA GLY A 268 -21.86 -3.10 19.34
C GLY A 268 -22.28 -1.64 19.47
N ILE A 269 -22.74 -1.00 18.37
CA ILE A 269 -23.34 0.34 18.40
C ILE A 269 -24.66 0.32 19.18
N GLU A 270 -25.59 -0.53 18.76
CA GLU A 270 -26.95 -0.62 19.32
C GLU A 270 -26.92 -0.91 20.82
N ARG A 271 -26.01 -1.79 21.25
CA ARG A 271 -25.85 -2.20 22.65
C ARG A 271 -24.82 -1.37 23.42
N GLN A 272 -24.21 -0.36 22.78
CA GLN A 272 -23.23 0.53 23.39
C GLN A 272 -22.04 -0.20 24.03
N LEU A 273 -21.44 -1.14 23.30
CA LEU A 273 -20.37 -2.03 23.80
C LEU A 273 -18.96 -1.49 23.59
N PHE A 274 -18.79 -0.40 22.85
CA PHE A 274 -17.48 0.16 22.51
C PHE A 274 -17.06 1.28 23.46
N ILE A 275 -15.74 1.49 23.55
CA ILE A 275 -15.15 2.71 24.09
C ILE A 275 -15.68 3.88 23.28
N LYS A 276 -16.04 4.96 23.97
CA LYS A 276 -16.71 6.11 23.36
C LYS A 276 -15.80 7.31 23.25
N GLU A 277 -16.11 8.22 22.34
CA GLU A 277 -15.50 9.55 22.32
C GLU A 277 -15.84 10.30 23.63
N PRO A 278 -15.13 11.38 24.00
CA PRO A 278 -15.37 12.10 25.26
C PRO A 278 -16.81 12.58 25.47
N SER A 279 -17.57 12.81 24.40
CA SER A 279 -18.99 13.17 24.47
C SER A 279 -19.89 12.04 25.03
N GLY A 280 -19.40 10.79 25.01
CA GLY A 280 -20.12 9.59 25.42
C GLY A 280 -21.20 9.14 24.42
N ARG A 281 -21.32 9.78 23.25
CA ARG A 281 -22.40 9.52 22.28
C ARG A 281 -22.04 8.49 21.22
N LEU A 282 -20.82 8.55 20.69
CA LEU A 282 -20.36 7.71 19.59
C LEU A 282 -19.17 6.85 20.04
N PRO A 283 -18.94 5.67 19.42
CA PRO A 283 -17.69 4.95 19.61
C PRO A 283 -16.50 5.82 19.24
N ALA A 284 -15.43 5.73 20.02
CA ALA A 284 -14.16 6.30 19.64
C ALA A 284 -13.51 5.39 18.60
N MET A 285 -13.42 5.89 17.37
CA MET A 285 -12.81 5.17 16.27
C MET A 285 -11.28 5.22 16.39
N VAL A 286 -10.63 4.10 16.09
CA VAL A 286 -9.17 3.95 16.13
C VAL A 286 -8.67 3.42 14.79
N GLU A 287 -7.48 3.84 14.40
CA GLU A 287 -6.76 3.24 13.29
C GLU A 287 -6.04 1.98 13.78
N TRP A 288 -6.19 0.90 13.03
CA TRP A 288 -5.59 -0.41 13.28
C TRP A 288 -4.87 -0.88 12.00
N TRP A 289 -4.07 -1.94 12.09
CA TRP A 289 -3.24 -2.40 10.96
C TRP A 289 -4.05 -2.80 9.71
N ASN A 290 -5.36 -3.06 9.84
CA ASN A 290 -6.26 -3.39 8.72
C ASN A 290 -7.42 -2.39 8.55
N GLY A 291 -7.21 -1.12 8.90
CA GLY A 291 -8.17 -0.04 8.69
C GLY A 291 -8.76 0.53 9.99
N ILE A 292 -9.94 1.12 9.91
CA ILE A 292 -10.56 1.85 11.03
C ILE A 292 -11.55 0.94 11.78
N GLY A 293 -11.43 0.88 13.11
CA GLY A 293 -12.29 0.07 13.98
C GLY A 293 -12.70 0.77 15.26
N ALA A 294 -13.42 0.06 16.13
CA ALA A 294 -13.77 0.50 17.48
C ALA A 294 -13.37 -0.56 18.50
N ILE A 295 -12.94 -0.13 19.68
CA ILE A 295 -12.45 -1.00 20.75
C ILE A 295 -13.60 -1.38 21.67
N LEU A 296 -13.78 -2.67 21.97
CA LEU A 296 -14.73 -3.11 22.98
C LEU A 296 -14.35 -2.54 24.35
N ASP A 297 -15.33 -2.00 25.05
CA ASP A 297 -15.13 -1.45 26.37
C ASP A 297 -15.20 -2.56 27.42
N PHE A 298 -14.08 -3.21 27.73
CA PHE A 298 -14.04 -4.25 28.76
C PHE A 298 -14.28 -3.73 30.19
N THR A 299 -14.43 -2.41 30.39
CA THR A 299 -14.95 -1.87 31.66
C THR A 299 -16.47 -2.01 31.77
N ASN A 300 -17.16 -2.22 30.64
CA ASN A 300 -18.57 -2.52 30.55
C ASN A 300 -18.80 -4.04 30.68
N PRO A 301 -19.45 -4.53 31.75
CA PRO A 301 -19.76 -5.95 31.90
C PRO A 301 -20.54 -6.51 30.72
N ALA A 302 -21.45 -5.74 30.11
CA ALA A 302 -22.23 -6.18 28.97
C ALA A 302 -21.37 -6.44 27.73
N ALA A 303 -20.30 -5.65 27.51
CA ALA A 303 -19.37 -5.85 26.40
C ALA A 303 -18.54 -7.12 26.60
N ARG A 304 -18.05 -7.34 27.82
CA ARG A 304 -17.34 -8.57 28.19
C ARG A 304 -18.22 -9.80 28.03
N ASP A 305 -19.43 -9.79 28.59
CA ASP A 305 -20.33 -10.94 28.56
C ASP A 305 -20.78 -11.25 27.13
N TRP A 306 -21.05 -10.19 26.33
CA TRP A 306 -21.36 -10.32 24.92
C TRP A 306 -20.19 -10.96 24.16
N PHE A 307 -18.96 -10.49 24.33
CA PHE A 307 -17.79 -11.05 23.63
C PHE A 307 -17.53 -12.50 24.05
N GLN A 308 -17.55 -12.79 25.36
CA GLN A 308 -17.39 -14.15 25.87
C GLN A 308 -18.47 -15.10 25.35
N SER A 309 -19.73 -14.64 25.19
CA SER A 309 -20.79 -15.47 24.63
C SER A 309 -20.52 -15.87 23.18
N HIS A 310 -19.92 -14.98 22.37
CA HIS A 310 -19.55 -15.29 20.99
C HIS A 310 -18.40 -16.30 20.94
N LEU A 311 -17.40 -16.16 21.81
CA LEU A 311 -16.31 -17.13 21.92
C LEU A 311 -16.82 -18.52 22.35
N ARG A 312 -17.74 -18.59 23.32
CA ARG A 312 -18.39 -19.86 23.71
C ARG A 312 -19.18 -20.47 22.55
N GLN A 313 -19.90 -19.67 21.77
CA GLN A 313 -20.59 -20.14 20.56
C GLN A 313 -19.61 -20.67 19.51
N LEU A 314 -18.45 -20.03 19.32
CA LEU A 314 -17.41 -20.51 18.43
C LEU A 314 -16.85 -21.87 18.88
N ARG A 315 -16.57 -22.06 20.18
CA ARG A 315 -16.16 -23.37 20.73
C ARG A 315 -17.24 -24.43 20.47
N HIS A 316 -18.49 -24.15 20.82
CA HIS A 316 -19.60 -25.10 20.68
C HIS A 316 -19.87 -25.46 19.21
N LYS A 317 -19.86 -24.48 18.31
CA LYS A 317 -20.26 -24.68 16.91
C LYS A 317 -19.17 -25.36 16.07
N TYR A 318 -17.91 -25.02 16.30
CA TYR A 318 -16.80 -25.44 15.43
C TYR A 318 -15.77 -26.32 16.14
N GLY A 319 -15.92 -26.60 17.43
CA GLY A 319 -14.96 -27.40 18.18
C GLY A 319 -13.64 -26.70 18.45
N ILE A 320 -13.62 -25.35 18.47
CA ILE A 320 -12.41 -24.58 18.76
C ILE A 320 -11.96 -24.88 20.20
N SER A 321 -10.71 -25.33 20.35
CA SER A 321 -10.13 -25.66 21.67
C SER A 321 -9.80 -24.42 22.48
N SER A 322 -9.26 -23.37 21.84
CA SER A 322 -8.75 -22.18 22.52
C SER A 322 -8.65 -20.94 21.61
N PHE A 323 -8.22 -19.81 22.19
CA PHE A 323 -8.10 -18.51 21.54
C PHE A 323 -6.75 -17.85 21.82
N LYS A 324 -6.23 -17.17 20.79
CA LYS A 324 -5.14 -16.19 20.88
C LYS A 324 -5.74 -14.79 20.97
N PHE A 325 -5.52 -14.10 22.08
CA PHE A 325 -6.00 -12.74 22.31
C PHE A 325 -4.87 -11.74 22.06
N ASP A 326 -4.89 -11.18 20.86
CA ASP A 326 -3.89 -10.21 20.42
C ASP A 326 -4.29 -8.77 20.75
N ALA A 327 -3.29 -7.88 20.82
CA ALA A 327 -3.42 -6.51 21.31
C ALA A 327 -3.75 -6.40 22.82
N GLY A 328 -4.51 -5.37 23.20
CA GLY A 328 -4.87 -5.08 24.60
C GLY A 328 -4.02 -3.98 25.24
N GLU A 329 -3.01 -3.46 24.55
CA GLU A 329 -2.16 -2.36 25.02
C GLU A 329 -2.88 -1.01 24.98
N THR A 330 -2.51 -0.14 25.91
CA THR A 330 -3.05 1.22 26.01
C THR A 330 -2.68 2.10 24.83
N SER A 331 -1.62 1.77 24.09
CA SER A 331 -1.19 2.49 22.87
C SER A 331 -2.25 2.50 21.77
N TYR A 332 -3.19 1.55 21.82
CA TYR A 332 -4.28 1.46 20.86
C TYR A 332 -5.53 2.21 21.30
N LEU A 333 -5.60 2.63 22.56
CA LEU A 333 -6.69 3.48 23.02
C LEU A 333 -6.61 4.84 22.32
N PRO A 334 -7.77 5.45 21.98
CA PRO A 334 -7.80 6.82 21.47
C PRO A 334 -7.11 7.79 22.43
N LYS A 335 -6.58 8.90 21.93
CA LYS A 335 -5.97 9.94 22.80
C LYS A 335 -6.98 10.53 23.80
N GLN A 336 -8.24 10.65 23.40
CA GLN A 336 -9.33 11.10 24.25
C GLN A 336 -10.48 10.13 24.11
N PHE A 337 -10.96 9.60 25.23
CA PHE A 337 -11.99 8.58 25.25
C PHE A 337 -12.76 8.60 26.56
N SER A 338 -13.89 7.91 26.56
CA SER A 338 -14.72 7.64 27.73
C SER A 338 -15.06 6.15 27.76
N THR A 339 -15.00 5.57 28.96
CA THR A 339 -15.34 4.18 29.25
C THR A 339 -16.53 4.13 30.21
N PHE A 340 -17.24 3.01 30.22
CA PHE A 340 -18.39 2.74 31.06
C PHE A 340 -18.08 2.92 32.54
N ARG A 341 -16.89 2.48 32.99
CA ARG A 341 -16.31 2.89 34.26
C ARG A 341 -15.12 3.81 33.98
N PRO A 342 -15.11 5.05 34.48
CA PRO A 342 -13.98 5.95 34.32
C PRO A 342 -12.68 5.32 34.81
N LEU A 343 -11.61 5.52 34.05
CA LEU A 343 -10.28 4.99 34.37
C LEU A 343 -9.39 6.12 34.90
N SER A 344 -8.80 5.91 36.07
CA SER A 344 -7.75 6.80 36.61
C SER A 344 -6.37 6.50 36.01
N ASP A 345 -6.18 5.28 35.52
CA ASP A 345 -4.99 4.78 34.85
C ASP A 345 -5.45 3.98 33.62
N PRO A 346 -5.06 4.36 32.39
CA PRO A 346 -5.43 3.63 31.17
C PRO A 346 -5.06 2.14 31.21
N SER A 347 -4.01 1.75 31.93
CA SER A 347 -3.55 0.37 32.05
C SER A 347 -4.57 -0.54 32.75
N ILE A 348 -5.50 0.04 33.50
CA ILE A 348 -6.66 -0.68 34.04
C ILE A 348 -7.51 -1.26 32.91
N TRP A 349 -7.58 -0.61 31.73
CA TRP A 349 -8.26 -1.19 30.59
C TRP A 349 -7.56 -2.47 30.10
N SER A 350 -6.23 -2.47 29.98
CA SER A 350 -5.44 -3.66 29.63
C SER A 350 -5.68 -4.80 30.62
N ARG A 351 -5.78 -4.49 31.92
CA ARG A 351 -6.20 -5.46 32.94
C ARG A 351 -7.60 -6.01 32.68
N ARG A 352 -8.58 -5.17 32.34
CA ARG A 352 -9.95 -5.63 32.05
C ARG A 352 -10.01 -6.48 30.76
N TYR A 353 -9.18 -6.13 29.77
CA TYR A 353 -8.99 -6.92 28.57
C TYR A 353 -8.44 -8.32 28.90
N THR A 354 -7.42 -8.43 29.75
CA THR A 354 -6.89 -9.74 30.15
C THR A 354 -7.90 -10.53 30.99
N GLU A 355 -8.61 -9.87 31.92
CA GLU A 355 -9.64 -10.52 32.74
C GLU A 355 -10.80 -11.10 31.91
N MET A 356 -11.05 -10.57 30.71
CA MET A 356 -12.02 -11.16 29.78
C MET A 356 -11.65 -12.60 29.38
N ALA A 357 -10.36 -12.93 29.31
CA ALA A 357 -9.87 -14.24 28.92
C ALA A 357 -9.98 -15.31 30.03
N ILE A 358 -10.26 -14.93 31.29
CA ILE A 358 -10.31 -15.86 32.44
C ILE A 358 -11.14 -17.12 32.16
N PRO A 359 -12.35 -17.08 31.55
CA PRO A 359 -13.12 -18.31 31.30
C PRO A 359 -12.50 -19.27 30.26
N PHE A 360 -11.40 -18.90 29.61
CA PHE A 360 -10.74 -19.66 28.55
C PHE A 360 -9.28 -19.99 28.89
N TYR A 361 -8.86 -19.79 30.14
CA TYR A 361 -7.46 -19.83 30.57
C TYR A 361 -6.70 -21.11 30.24
N GLU A 362 -7.38 -22.26 30.16
CA GLU A 362 -6.77 -23.59 29.99
C GLU A 362 -5.74 -23.68 28.86
N LEU A 363 -5.98 -22.97 27.75
CA LEU A 363 -5.13 -22.98 26.57
C LEU A 363 -5.00 -21.59 25.94
N ALA A 364 -5.54 -20.54 26.58
CA ALA A 364 -5.58 -19.21 25.98
C ALA A 364 -4.27 -18.47 26.18
N GLU A 365 -3.93 -17.62 25.21
CA GLU A 365 -2.83 -16.66 25.33
C GLU A 365 -3.34 -15.22 25.28
N VAL A 366 -2.69 -14.33 26.03
CA VAL A 366 -2.88 -12.87 26.01
C VAL A 366 -1.52 -12.19 25.82
N ARG A 367 -1.46 -11.04 25.12
CA ARG A 367 -0.19 -10.33 24.85
C ARG A 367 0.18 -9.23 25.85
N VAL A 368 -0.80 -8.76 26.64
CA VAL A 368 -0.62 -7.66 27.59
C VAL A 368 -0.83 -8.14 29.01
N GLY A 369 -0.21 -7.49 30.00
CA GLY A 369 -0.46 -7.74 31.41
C GLY A 369 -0.24 -6.49 32.26
N TYR A 370 -1.17 -6.23 33.19
CA TYR A 370 -1.05 -5.16 34.18
C TYR A 370 -1.87 -5.51 35.41
N GLN A 371 -1.21 -5.73 36.56
CA GLN A 371 -1.86 -6.20 37.79
C GLN A 371 -2.79 -7.42 37.56
N SER A 372 -2.35 -8.33 36.69
CA SER A 372 -3.15 -9.45 36.19
C SER A 372 -2.44 -10.80 36.38
N GLN A 373 -1.51 -10.88 37.33
CA GLN A 373 -0.77 -12.10 37.66
C GLN A 373 -1.68 -13.25 38.12
N ASN A 374 -2.88 -12.93 38.60
CA ASN A 374 -3.89 -13.90 39.02
C ASN A 374 -4.60 -14.62 37.86
N ILE A 375 -4.23 -14.34 36.61
CA ILE A 375 -4.82 -14.94 35.42
C ILE A 375 -3.89 -16.05 34.92
N SER A 376 -4.37 -17.30 34.89
CA SER A 376 -3.58 -18.46 34.46
C SER A 376 -3.50 -18.66 32.95
N CYS A 377 -3.71 -17.61 32.15
CA CYS A 377 -3.46 -17.67 30.70
C CYS A 377 -1.95 -17.64 30.44
N PHE A 378 -1.52 -18.09 29.27
CA PHE A 378 -0.18 -17.80 28.80
C PHE A 378 -0.05 -16.32 28.46
N PHE A 379 0.94 -15.64 29.02
CA PHE A 379 1.33 -14.28 28.65
C PHE A 379 2.37 -14.37 27.53
N ARG A 380 1.92 -14.12 26.31
CA ARG A 380 2.80 -14.07 25.15
C ARG A 380 3.62 -12.79 25.18
N ILE A 381 4.93 -12.92 24.99
CA ILE A 381 5.81 -11.75 24.85
C ILE A 381 5.50 -11.00 23.55
N ILE A 382 5.93 -9.75 23.44
CA ILE A 382 5.70 -8.97 22.22
C ILE A 382 6.32 -9.65 20.99
N ASP A 383 5.71 -9.41 19.84
CA ASP A 383 6.13 -9.92 18.54
C ASP A 383 7.64 -9.71 18.34
N ARG A 384 8.32 -10.79 17.97
CA ARG A 384 9.76 -10.82 17.71
C ARG A 384 10.02 -10.69 16.21
N ASP A 385 11.15 -10.10 15.83
CA ASP A 385 11.62 -10.08 14.43
C ASP A 385 12.57 -11.26 14.19
N SER A 386 12.60 -11.81 12.98
CA SER A 386 13.51 -12.92 12.62
C SER A 386 14.98 -12.47 12.47
N VAL A 387 15.57 -12.02 13.59
CA VAL A 387 16.96 -11.56 13.69
C VAL A 387 17.62 -12.15 14.94
N TRP A 388 18.96 -12.24 14.97
CA TRP A 388 19.70 -12.78 16.11
C TRP A 388 19.78 -11.82 17.30
N GLY A 389 19.73 -10.50 17.06
CA GLY A 389 20.11 -9.46 18.02
C GLY A 389 19.22 -9.30 19.24
N TYR A 390 19.60 -8.36 20.11
CA TYR A 390 18.81 -8.00 21.30
C TYR A 390 17.60 -7.10 20.99
N GLU A 391 17.57 -6.45 19.82
CA GLU A 391 16.42 -5.67 19.38
C GLU A 391 15.35 -6.61 18.79
N LEU A 392 14.41 -7.04 19.64
CA LEU A 392 13.32 -7.97 19.30
C LEU A 392 13.74 -9.30 18.62
N GLY A 393 15.02 -9.66 18.66
CA GLY A 393 15.54 -10.90 18.09
C GLY A 393 15.66 -12.05 19.09
N LEU A 394 16.40 -13.10 18.68
CA LEU A 394 16.61 -14.31 19.47
C LEU A 394 17.29 -14.02 20.83
N LYS A 395 18.35 -13.19 20.84
CA LYS A 395 19.13 -12.92 22.08
C LYS A 395 18.34 -12.27 23.19
N SER A 396 17.32 -11.47 22.87
CA SER A 396 16.51 -10.82 23.92
C SER A 396 15.39 -11.70 24.47
N LEU A 397 15.25 -12.96 24.02
CA LEU A 397 14.17 -13.85 24.47
C LEU A 397 14.35 -14.23 25.93
N ILE A 398 15.53 -14.76 26.31
CA ILE A 398 15.85 -15.12 27.71
C ILE A 398 15.71 -13.90 28.64
N PRO A 399 16.36 -12.74 28.38
CA PRO A 399 16.20 -11.55 29.25
C PRO A 399 14.74 -11.13 29.45
N THR A 400 13.93 -11.24 28.40
CA THR A 400 12.51 -10.84 28.44
C THR A 400 11.68 -11.81 29.27
N VAL A 401 11.86 -13.11 29.05
CA VAL A 401 11.15 -14.16 29.82
C VAL A 401 11.53 -14.06 31.30
N LEU A 402 12.82 -13.87 31.61
CA LEU A 402 13.28 -13.65 32.99
C LEU A 402 12.64 -12.42 33.61
N THR A 403 12.61 -11.30 32.89
CA THR A 403 11.97 -10.06 33.37
C THR A 403 10.49 -10.27 33.68
N ILE A 404 9.74 -10.91 32.78
CA ILE A 404 8.30 -11.15 32.95
C ILE A 404 8.03 -12.12 34.10
N ASN A 405 8.84 -13.16 34.26
CA ASN A 405 8.78 -14.08 35.40
C ASN A 405 9.00 -13.33 36.72
N MET A 406 10.00 -12.44 36.79
CA MET A 406 10.25 -11.61 37.98
C MET A 406 9.13 -10.60 38.27
N LEU A 407 8.30 -10.24 37.28
CA LEU A 407 7.10 -9.43 37.47
C LEU A 407 5.88 -10.25 37.96
N GLY A 408 6.06 -11.54 38.22
CA GLY A 408 5.04 -12.45 38.73
C GLY A 408 4.15 -13.07 37.67
N TYR A 409 4.60 -13.12 36.40
CA TYR A 409 3.90 -13.82 35.32
C TYR A 409 4.66 -15.11 34.97
N PRO A 410 4.30 -16.25 35.58
CA PRO A 410 5.05 -17.50 35.46
C PRO A 410 4.80 -18.25 34.14
N PHE A 411 3.60 -18.09 33.58
CA PHE A 411 3.18 -18.78 32.34
C PHE A 411 3.49 -17.91 31.12
N VAL A 412 4.75 -17.89 30.69
CA VAL A 412 5.19 -17.07 29.55
C VAL A 412 5.19 -17.88 28.26
N LEU A 413 4.64 -17.32 27.17
CA LEU A 413 4.78 -17.87 25.82
C LEU A 413 5.83 -17.05 25.05
N PRO A 414 6.90 -17.67 24.53
CA PRO A 414 8.09 -16.98 24.02
C PRO A 414 7.95 -16.42 22.59
N ASP A 415 6.72 -16.16 22.15
CA ASP A 415 6.31 -15.90 20.77
C ASP A 415 6.61 -17.06 19.80
N MET A 416 6.36 -16.85 18.51
CA MET A 416 6.54 -17.86 17.48
C MET A 416 8.01 -18.23 17.23
N ILE A 417 8.23 -19.52 16.98
CA ILE A 417 9.55 -20.06 16.61
C ILE A 417 10.01 -19.41 15.29
N GLY A 418 11.18 -18.78 15.33
CA GLY A 418 11.80 -18.08 14.20
C GLY A 418 11.42 -16.60 14.07
N GLY A 419 10.52 -16.08 14.90
CA GLY A 419 10.07 -14.68 14.84
C GLY A 419 9.20 -14.35 13.62
N ASN A 420 8.72 -13.10 13.57
CA ASN A 420 7.93 -12.55 12.49
C ASN A 420 8.82 -12.01 11.36
N PHE A 421 8.38 -12.26 10.13
CA PHE A 421 8.94 -11.61 8.95
C PHE A 421 8.27 -10.27 8.71
N LEU A 422 9.08 -9.20 8.66
CA LEU A 422 8.65 -7.88 8.26
C LEU A 422 9.59 -7.32 7.17
N PRO A 423 9.09 -6.99 5.96
CA PRO A 423 9.90 -6.41 4.91
C PRO A 423 10.68 -5.19 5.42
N ASN A 424 11.99 -5.15 5.14
CA ASN A 424 12.95 -4.11 5.57
C ASN A 424 13.29 -4.05 7.07
N LYS A 425 12.76 -4.94 7.91
CA LYS A 425 13.15 -5.08 9.32
C LYS A 425 13.87 -6.38 9.63
N THR A 426 13.65 -7.39 8.80
CA THR A 426 14.28 -8.71 8.93
C THR A 426 15.47 -8.80 7.98
N GLU A 427 16.70 -8.73 8.50
CA GLU A 427 17.91 -8.89 7.68
C GLU A 427 18.01 -10.32 7.12
N GLY A 428 18.36 -10.46 5.84
CA GLY A 428 18.65 -11.76 5.20
C GLY A 428 17.44 -12.65 4.87
N ALA A 429 16.23 -12.33 5.32
CA ALA A 429 15.01 -13.11 5.02
C ALA A 429 14.36 -12.69 3.70
N VAL A 430 14.03 -13.66 2.83
CA VAL A 430 13.32 -13.43 1.55
C VAL A 430 11.82 -13.67 1.71
N GLU A 431 11.41 -14.74 2.40
CA GLU A 431 10.01 -15.08 2.73
C GLU A 431 9.85 -15.78 4.10
N ILE A 432 10.87 -16.51 4.56
CA ILE A 432 10.97 -17.16 5.88
C ILE A 432 12.35 -16.88 6.50
N PRO A 433 12.52 -17.01 7.85
CA PRO A 433 13.79 -16.80 8.54
C PRO A 433 14.95 -17.61 7.95
N ASP A 434 16.19 -17.19 8.25
CA ASP A 434 17.35 -18.05 7.99
C ASP A 434 17.21 -19.39 8.72
N ARG A 435 17.67 -20.46 8.06
CA ARG A 435 17.54 -21.85 8.54
C ARG A 435 18.20 -22.04 9.90
N GLU A 436 19.41 -21.53 10.09
CA GLU A 436 20.14 -21.69 11.35
C GLU A 436 19.43 -20.92 12.46
N LEU A 437 19.01 -19.68 12.17
CA LEU A 437 18.25 -18.87 13.12
C LEU A 437 16.97 -19.59 13.58
N TYR A 438 16.21 -20.16 12.64
CA TYR A 438 14.99 -20.91 12.96
C TYR A 438 15.27 -22.11 13.87
N VAL A 439 16.31 -22.90 13.57
CA VAL A 439 16.71 -24.06 14.36
C VAL A 439 17.16 -23.65 15.77
N ARG A 440 18.03 -22.63 15.91
CA ARG A 440 18.46 -22.13 17.23
C ARG A 440 17.31 -21.52 18.04
N TRP A 441 16.32 -20.94 17.36
CA TRP A 441 15.09 -20.46 18.01
C TRP A 441 14.22 -21.60 18.52
N LEU A 442 14.02 -22.63 17.69
CA LEU A 442 13.30 -23.86 18.05
C LEU A 442 13.94 -24.54 19.27
N GLU A 443 15.26 -24.68 19.24
CA GLU A 443 16.09 -25.20 20.32
C GLU A 443 15.82 -24.47 21.64
N LEU A 444 15.87 -23.13 21.64
CA LEU A 444 15.57 -22.32 22.82
C LEU A 444 14.10 -22.46 23.26
N SER A 445 13.16 -22.41 22.32
CA SER A 445 11.71 -22.51 22.61
C SER A 445 11.32 -23.86 23.21
N ALA A 446 12.03 -24.95 22.89
CA ALA A 446 11.79 -26.27 23.48
C ALA A 446 11.99 -26.30 25.01
N PHE A 447 12.74 -25.36 25.57
CA PHE A 447 12.97 -25.21 27.01
C PHE A 447 12.13 -24.08 27.64
N MET A 448 11.18 -23.50 26.89
CA MET A 448 10.25 -22.49 27.39
C MET A 448 8.93 -23.12 27.84
N PRO A 449 8.07 -22.40 28.59
CA PRO A 449 6.80 -22.96 29.06
C PRO A 449 5.83 -23.43 27.96
N SER A 450 6.02 -23.00 26.71
CA SER A 450 5.22 -23.39 25.56
C SER A 450 6.00 -23.20 24.26
N MET A 451 5.68 -24.02 23.25
CA MET A 451 6.21 -23.93 21.88
C MET A 451 5.11 -23.50 20.91
N GLN A 452 5.37 -22.47 20.08
CA GLN A 452 4.42 -21.99 19.07
C GLN A 452 5.03 -22.03 17.67
N PHE A 453 4.54 -22.94 16.82
CA PHE A 453 4.88 -23.01 15.41
C PHE A 453 3.90 -22.18 14.57
N SER A 454 4.32 -20.98 14.17
CA SER A 454 3.61 -20.19 13.14
C SER A 454 4.21 -20.38 11.75
N ILE A 455 5.53 -20.62 11.71
CA ILE A 455 6.27 -21.01 10.50
C ILE A 455 6.52 -22.51 10.61
N PRO A 456 5.88 -23.32 9.76
CA PRO A 456 6.05 -24.77 9.85
C PRO A 456 7.44 -25.23 9.40
N PRO A 457 8.05 -26.21 10.08
CA PRO A 457 9.40 -26.68 9.78
C PRO A 457 9.52 -27.30 8.37
N TRP A 458 8.42 -27.83 7.82
CA TRP A 458 8.39 -28.41 6.47
C TRP A 458 8.45 -27.38 5.33
N LEU A 459 8.50 -26.08 5.64
CA LEU A 459 8.85 -25.04 4.64
C LEU A 459 10.36 -24.99 4.35
N TYR A 460 11.18 -25.59 5.22
CA TYR A 460 12.62 -25.71 5.02
C TYR A 460 12.94 -27.04 4.32
N ASP A 461 13.55 -27.99 5.03
CA ASP A 461 14.00 -29.27 4.52
C ASP A 461 13.69 -30.41 5.50
N LYS A 462 13.99 -31.66 5.10
CA LYS A 462 13.75 -32.85 5.92
C LYS A 462 14.52 -32.81 7.24
N GLU A 463 15.72 -32.26 7.25
CA GLU A 463 16.56 -32.20 8.43
C GLU A 463 15.94 -31.25 9.48
N VAL A 464 15.45 -30.08 9.08
CA VAL A 464 14.73 -29.17 9.99
C VAL A 464 13.46 -29.82 10.56
N VAL A 465 12.76 -30.64 9.79
CA VAL A 465 11.60 -31.40 10.28
C VAL A 465 12.02 -32.44 11.33
N GLU A 466 13.10 -33.17 11.10
CA GLU A 466 13.65 -34.15 12.06
C GLU A 466 14.12 -33.46 13.34
N ILE A 467 14.79 -32.31 13.24
CA ILE A 467 15.18 -31.48 14.39
C ILE A 467 13.94 -30.98 15.16
N ALA A 468 12.90 -30.51 14.47
CA ALA A 468 11.64 -30.08 15.09
C ALA A 468 10.95 -31.21 15.85
N GLN A 469 10.94 -32.43 15.32
CA GLN A 469 10.44 -33.61 16.00
C GLN A 469 11.26 -33.93 17.25
N LYS A 470 12.59 -33.99 17.12
CA LYS A 470 13.53 -34.21 18.24
C LYS A 470 13.27 -33.25 19.41
N PHE A 471 13.15 -31.95 19.13
CA PHE A 471 12.96 -30.95 20.19
C PHE A 471 11.54 -30.89 20.74
N THR A 472 10.53 -31.27 19.95
CA THR A 472 9.15 -31.42 20.44
C THR A 472 9.05 -32.61 21.38
N GLU A 473 9.66 -33.75 21.04
CA GLU A 473 9.75 -34.93 21.91
C GLU A 473 10.56 -34.63 23.18
N LEU A 474 11.65 -33.87 23.07
CA LEU A 474 12.41 -33.41 24.24
C LEU A 474 11.56 -32.53 25.15
N HIS A 475 10.82 -31.57 24.57
CA HIS A 475 9.92 -30.73 25.34
C HIS A 475 8.87 -31.57 26.08
N GLU A 476 8.22 -32.50 25.39
CA GLU A 476 7.17 -33.36 25.97
C GLU A 476 7.70 -34.30 27.06
N SER A 477 8.89 -34.87 26.87
CA SER A 477 9.43 -35.91 27.77
C SER A 477 10.22 -35.37 28.95
N LEU A 478 10.90 -34.21 28.80
CA LEU A 478 11.79 -33.65 29.82
C LEU A 478 11.24 -32.35 30.41
N VAL A 479 10.82 -31.42 29.57
CA VAL A 479 10.53 -30.04 30.00
C VAL A 479 9.10 -29.92 30.54
N ALA A 480 8.10 -30.39 29.79
CA ALA A 480 6.69 -30.30 30.16
C ALA A 480 6.36 -30.94 31.52
N PRO A 481 6.90 -32.12 31.90
CA PRO A 481 6.66 -32.68 33.24
C PRO A 481 7.14 -31.78 34.37
N LEU A 482 8.33 -31.18 34.20
CA LEU A 482 8.90 -30.24 35.18
C LEU A 482 8.08 -28.94 35.24
N LEU A 483 7.63 -28.42 34.09
CA LEU A 483 6.76 -27.25 34.04
C LEU A 483 5.43 -27.49 34.77
N LEU A 484 4.84 -28.68 34.65
CA LEU A 484 3.58 -29.03 35.32
C LEU A 484 3.74 -29.15 36.84
N GLU A 485 4.85 -29.71 37.31
CA GLU A 485 5.21 -29.74 38.74
C GLU A 485 5.34 -28.31 39.28
N LEU A 486 6.18 -27.49 38.65
CA LEU A 486 6.42 -26.10 39.04
C LEU A 486 5.14 -25.25 38.94
N ALA A 487 4.28 -25.49 37.96
CA ALA A 487 2.99 -24.81 37.84
C ALA A 487 2.07 -25.05 39.04
N GLY A 488 2.15 -26.24 39.66
CA GLY A 488 1.49 -26.52 40.93
C GLY A 488 2.06 -25.65 42.06
N GLU A 489 3.38 -25.65 42.23
CA GLU A 489 4.06 -24.89 43.29
C GLU A 489 3.83 -23.38 43.20
N VAL A 490 3.85 -22.84 41.98
CA VAL A 490 3.59 -21.43 41.67
C VAL A 490 2.28 -20.94 42.28
N THR A 491 1.25 -21.79 42.36
CA THR A 491 -0.05 -21.41 42.92
C THR A 491 0.00 -21.14 44.43
N ASP A 492 0.99 -21.69 45.12
CA ASP A 492 1.22 -21.51 46.55
C ASP A 492 2.32 -20.48 46.84
N THR A 493 3.44 -20.49 46.09
CA THR A 493 4.62 -19.66 46.40
C THR A 493 4.72 -18.39 45.56
N GLY A 494 4.21 -18.42 44.32
CA GLY A 494 4.43 -17.37 43.33
C GLY A 494 5.86 -17.33 42.76
N ASP A 495 6.69 -18.35 43.03
CA ASP A 495 8.04 -18.42 42.49
C ASP A 495 8.03 -18.52 40.96
N PRO A 496 8.98 -17.90 40.25
CA PRO A 496 9.06 -17.99 38.80
C PRO A 496 9.35 -19.43 38.34
N ILE A 497 8.84 -19.82 37.17
CA ILE A 497 9.16 -21.13 36.57
C ILE A 497 10.51 -21.07 35.87
N ILE A 498 10.71 -20.01 35.06
CA ILE A 498 11.97 -19.74 34.38
C ILE A 498 12.75 -18.74 35.22
N ARG A 499 13.91 -19.16 35.75
CA ARG A 499 14.65 -18.41 36.76
C ARG A 499 16.04 -17.98 36.26
N PRO A 500 16.54 -16.82 36.70
CA PRO A 500 17.92 -16.44 36.44
C PRO A 500 18.87 -17.30 37.29
N ILE A 501 20.12 -17.47 36.85
CA ILE A 501 21.09 -18.35 37.54
C ILE A 501 21.35 -17.89 38.99
N TRP A 502 21.29 -16.59 39.25
CA TRP A 502 21.46 -16.04 40.60
C TRP A 502 20.37 -16.48 41.58
N TRP A 503 19.26 -17.06 41.12
CA TRP A 503 18.19 -17.58 41.98
C TRP A 503 18.71 -18.63 42.98
N ILE A 504 19.52 -19.57 42.50
CA ILE A 504 20.15 -20.62 43.33
C ILE A 504 21.53 -20.22 43.86
N SER A 505 22.13 -19.13 43.34
CA SER A 505 23.45 -18.65 43.73
C SER A 505 23.49 -17.11 43.90
N PRO A 506 22.71 -16.54 44.82
CA PRO A 506 22.51 -15.08 44.88
C PRO A 506 23.74 -14.29 45.33
N ARG A 507 24.70 -14.93 46.01
CA ARG A 507 25.94 -14.30 46.48
C ARG A 507 27.07 -14.33 45.47
N ASP A 508 26.87 -15.00 44.34
CA ASP A 508 27.86 -15.13 43.29
C ASP A 508 27.66 -14.05 42.24
N GLU A 509 28.51 -13.01 42.28
CA GLU A 509 28.41 -11.84 41.40
C GLU A 509 28.48 -12.19 39.91
N ALA A 510 29.12 -13.31 39.54
CA ALA A 510 29.18 -13.75 38.16
C ALA A 510 27.78 -14.05 37.61
N THR A 511 26.90 -14.63 38.44
CA THR A 511 25.54 -15.04 38.06
C THR A 511 24.59 -13.87 37.84
N HIS A 512 24.90 -12.68 38.36
CA HIS A 512 24.05 -11.49 38.26
C HIS A 512 24.00 -10.91 36.84
N ARG A 513 25.01 -11.21 36.01
CA ARG A 513 25.16 -10.67 34.65
C ARG A 513 24.77 -11.66 33.56
N ILE A 514 24.42 -12.89 33.92
CA ILE A 514 24.12 -13.95 32.96
C ILE A 514 22.71 -13.73 32.41
N ASP A 515 22.63 -13.42 31.12
CA ASP A 515 21.41 -13.15 30.40
C ASP A 515 21.15 -14.16 29.26
N SER A 516 22.10 -15.08 29.05
CA SER A 516 22.10 -16.10 27.99
C SER A 516 21.98 -17.54 28.53
N GLN A 517 21.76 -17.70 29.84
CA GLN A 517 21.43 -18.97 30.50
C GLN A 517 20.25 -18.76 31.44
N PHE A 518 19.48 -19.81 31.68
CA PHE A 518 18.36 -19.78 32.63
C PHE A 518 18.18 -21.15 33.30
N LEU A 519 17.38 -21.16 34.36
CA LEU A 519 16.92 -22.36 35.04
C LEU A 519 15.45 -22.59 34.74
N ILE A 520 15.05 -23.86 34.70
CA ILE A 520 13.66 -24.30 34.84
C ILE A 520 13.55 -24.91 36.23
N GLY A 521 12.83 -24.23 37.12
CA GLY A 521 12.88 -24.52 38.55
C GLY A 521 14.29 -24.33 39.12
N ASP A 522 14.71 -25.23 40.01
CA ASP A 522 16.08 -25.23 40.57
C ASP A 522 16.98 -26.35 40.01
N THR A 523 16.41 -27.24 39.19
CA THR A 523 17.03 -28.53 38.87
C THR A 523 17.50 -28.66 37.43
N LEU A 524 17.04 -27.83 36.50
CA LEU A 524 17.43 -27.88 35.09
C LEU A 524 17.97 -26.53 34.64
N MET A 525 19.26 -26.46 34.30
CA MET A 525 19.89 -25.28 33.71
C MET A 525 20.05 -25.43 32.21
N VAL A 526 19.78 -24.37 31.46
CA VAL A 526 19.81 -24.36 29.99
C VAL A 526 20.70 -23.22 29.49
N ALA A 527 21.54 -23.51 28.51
CA ALA A 527 22.51 -22.62 27.89
C ALA A 527 22.49 -22.83 26.36
N PRO A 528 21.56 -22.22 25.61
CA PRO A 528 21.40 -22.42 24.16
C PRO A 528 22.39 -21.59 23.35
N VAL A 529 22.73 -21.98 22.12
CA VAL A 529 23.56 -21.15 21.24
C VAL A 529 22.72 -20.01 20.67
N LEU A 530 23.19 -18.77 20.81
CA LEU A 530 22.46 -17.55 20.40
C LEU A 530 23.23 -16.71 19.37
N GLU A 531 24.31 -17.27 18.81
CA GLU A 531 25.21 -16.60 17.87
C GLU A 531 25.22 -17.37 16.55
N MET A 532 25.17 -16.63 15.44
CA MET A 532 25.18 -17.19 14.10
C MET A 532 26.52 -17.90 13.80
N GLY A 533 26.44 -19.08 13.19
CA GLY A 533 27.56 -19.90 12.77
C GLY A 533 28.31 -20.58 13.91
N LYS A 534 27.79 -20.55 15.15
CA LYS A 534 28.46 -21.13 16.31
C LYS A 534 27.96 -22.54 16.61
N GLN A 535 28.90 -23.41 16.97
CA GLN A 535 28.66 -24.79 17.43
C GLN A 535 29.32 -25.05 18.79
N GLU A 536 29.60 -23.98 19.52
CA GLU A 536 30.21 -23.98 20.85
C GLU A 536 29.79 -22.70 21.58
N ARG A 537 29.80 -22.72 22.91
CA ARG A 537 29.61 -21.51 23.73
C ARG A 537 30.21 -21.65 25.12
N ASP A 538 30.45 -20.51 25.74
CA ASP A 538 30.77 -20.45 27.16
C ASP A 538 29.54 -20.75 28.02
N VAL A 539 29.73 -21.54 29.08
CA VAL A 539 28.69 -21.93 30.04
C VAL A 539 29.23 -21.82 31.46
N TYR A 540 28.56 -21.01 32.28
CA TYR A 540 28.86 -20.90 33.70
C TYR A 540 28.01 -21.90 34.51
N LEU A 541 28.66 -22.78 35.27
CA LEU A 541 28.00 -23.64 36.24
C LEU A 541 28.19 -23.06 37.65
N PRO A 542 27.12 -22.70 38.39
CA PRO A 542 27.24 -22.23 39.77
C PRO A 542 27.59 -23.39 40.72
N ALA A 543 27.91 -23.06 41.97
CA ALA A 543 28.23 -24.04 43.00
C ALA A 543 27.13 -25.12 43.13
N GLY A 544 27.53 -26.39 43.09
CA GLY A 544 26.62 -27.55 43.04
C GLY A 544 27.18 -28.72 42.23
N LYS A 545 26.46 -29.85 42.20
CA LYS A 545 26.80 -30.97 41.32
C LYS A 545 25.87 -30.96 40.13
N TRP A 546 26.44 -30.98 38.94
CA TRP A 546 25.69 -30.88 37.68
C TRP A 546 26.03 -32.02 36.76
N ARG A 547 25.04 -32.53 36.04
CA ARG A 547 25.22 -33.52 34.98
C ARG A 547 24.78 -32.94 33.64
N SER A 548 25.66 -32.90 32.64
CA SER A 548 25.29 -32.43 31.29
C SER A 548 24.36 -33.42 30.60
N TYR A 549 23.66 -32.95 29.57
CA TYR A 549 22.91 -33.81 28.64
C TYR A 549 23.75 -34.89 27.97
N LYS A 550 25.09 -34.69 27.87
CA LYS A 550 26.06 -35.69 27.39
C LYS A 550 26.46 -36.72 28.47
N GLY A 551 25.95 -36.59 29.69
CA GLY A 551 26.21 -37.49 30.81
C GLY A 551 27.46 -37.17 31.63
N GLU A 552 28.15 -36.06 31.34
CA GLU A 552 29.34 -35.63 32.05
C GLU A 552 28.97 -35.09 33.43
N LEU A 553 29.72 -35.48 34.47
CA LEU A 553 29.49 -35.05 35.84
C LEU A 553 30.49 -33.96 36.26
N PHE A 554 29.97 -32.82 36.69
CA PHE A 554 30.74 -31.67 37.18
C PHE A 554 30.56 -31.52 38.69
N GLU A 555 31.57 -31.95 39.46
CA GLU A 555 31.57 -31.84 40.93
C GLU A 555 32.44 -30.70 41.46
N LYS A 556 33.28 -30.10 40.60
CA LYS A 556 34.16 -28.98 40.95
C LYS A 556 33.61 -27.67 40.39
N THR A 557 32.64 -27.12 41.07
CA THR A 557 31.95 -25.87 40.72
C THR A 557 32.07 -24.84 41.87
N PRO A 558 31.88 -23.53 41.65
CA PRO A 558 31.52 -22.91 40.38
C PRO A 558 32.64 -22.99 39.33
N VAL A 559 32.29 -23.07 38.05
CA VAL A 559 33.24 -23.16 36.94
C VAL A 559 32.68 -22.51 35.67
N LEU A 560 33.54 -21.83 34.92
CA LEU A 560 33.25 -21.40 33.56
C LEU A 560 33.81 -22.44 32.60
N LEU A 561 32.93 -23.15 31.90
CA LEU A 561 33.29 -23.99 30.76
C LEU A 561 33.47 -23.07 29.57
N THR A 562 34.65 -23.12 28.93
CA THR A 562 34.96 -22.32 27.75
C THR A 562 34.82 -23.18 26.50
N ASP A 563 34.26 -22.60 25.43
CA ASP A 563 34.05 -23.28 24.14
C ASP A 563 33.38 -24.67 24.30
N TYR A 564 32.36 -24.77 25.15
CA TYR A 564 31.66 -26.02 25.37
C TYR A 564 30.92 -26.42 24.08
N PRO A 565 31.15 -27.63 23.50
CA PRO A 565 30.67 -27.99 22.18
C PRO A 565 29.17 -28.27 22.19
N VAL A 566 28.44 -27.59 21.30
CA VAL A 566 26.98 -27.66 21.12
C VAL A 566 26.67 -27.56 19.63
N ASP A 567 26.55 -28.71 18.98
CA ASP A 567 26.27 -28.78 17.55
C ASP A 567 24.90 -28.17 17.19
N LEU A 568 24.68 -27.94 15.89
CA LEU A 568 23.35 -27.62 15.40
C LEU A 568 22.48 -28.87 15.57
N ASP A 569 21.30 -28.73 16.19
CA ASP A 569 20.45 -29.80 16.71
C ASP A 569 20.69 -30.19 18.18
N GLU A 570 21.63 -29.56 18.88
CA GLU A 570 21.88 -29.77 20.31
C GLU A 570 21.66 -28.50 21.12
N VAL A 571 21.31 -28.67 22.41
CA VAL A 571 21.27 -27.58 23.39
C VAL A 571 22.03 -28.00 24.63
N ALA A 572 22.95 -27.16 25.12
CA ALA A 572 23.59 -27.42 26.39
C ALA A 572 22.58 -27.23 27.53
N TYR A 573 22.22 -28.34 28.18
CA TYR A 573 21.48 -28.32 29.44
C TYR A 573 22.11 -29.24 30.47
N PHE A 574 21.89 -28.92 31.75
CA PHE A 574 22.52 -29.54 32.90
C PHE A 574 21.47 -29.81 33.98
N LEU A 575 21.45 -31.03 34.48
CA LEU A 575 20.59 -31.45 35.58
C LEU A 575 21.34 -31.37 36.90
N TRP A 576 20.68 -30.80 37.91
CA TRP A 576 21.17 -30.81 39.29
C TRP A 576 21.23 -32.26 39.80
N VAL A 577 22.31 -32.60 40.49
CA VAL A 577 22.50 -33.90 41.13
C VAL A 577 22.51 -33.67 42.64
N SER A 578 21.49 -34.20 43.32
CA SER A 578 21.36 -34.19 44.78
C SER A 578 22.47 -34.97 45.47
#